data_AF-A0A964Y4R4-F1
#
_entry.id   AF-A0A964Y4R4-F1
#
_cell.length_a   1.000
_cell.length_b   1.000
_cell.length_c   1.000
_cell.angle_alpha   90.00
_cell.angle_beta   90.00
_cell.angle_gamma   90.00
#
_symmetry.space_group_name_H-M   'P 1'
#
loop_
_entity.id
_entity.type
_entity.pdbx_description
1 polymer ?
#
loop_
_entity_poly.entity_id
_entity_poly.type
_entity_poly.pdbx_seq_one_letter_code
_entity_poly.pdbx_strand_id
1 'polypeptide(L)'
;MGCFSWITQDTHQPIYIDGYQKRGYKQRTYYMWDNNGNFWEEPSYQGYGMFGGKDYYVLLAEMNRVYDENVTEKQKREDGINIEFYDNHDEILFPNLTEISIWTWTNKQPRRHDNQGQYCSEDDWNNCNHFK
;
A
#
# COMPACT_ATOMS: atom_id res chain seq x y z
N MET A 1 6.67 6.28 -14.21
CA MET A 1 5.49 5.77 -13.48
C MET A 1 5.64 6.21 -12.03
N GLY A 2 4.55 6.64 -11.38
CA GLY A 2 4.57 7.14 -10.01
C GLY A 2 4.89 6.05 -8.98
N CYS A 3 5.21 6.44 -7.75
CA CYS A 3 5.39 5.52 -6.64
C CYS A 3 4.10 5.42 -5.81
N PHE A 4 3.86 4.27 -5.21
CA PHE A 4 2.74 4.06 -4.29
C PHE A 4 3.24 4.07 -2.85
N SER A 5 2.48 4.69 -1.97
CA SER A 5 2.72 4.67 -0.53
C SER A 5 1.41 4.93 0.21
N TRP A 6 1.34 4.38 1.41
CA TRP A 6 0.19 4.45 2.29
C TRP A 6 0.63 4.87 3.69
N ILE A 7 -0.37 5.11 4.53
CA ILE A 7 -0.22 5.30 5.97
C ILE A 7 -0.62 3.99 6.63
N THR A 8 0.24 3.48 7.50
CA THR A 8 -0.02 2.26 8.26
C THR A 8 -1.20 2.45 9.20
N GLN A 9 -2.01 1.41 9.37
CA GLN A 9 -3.24 1.47 10.16
C GLN A 9 -3.01 1.29 11.66
N ASP A 10 -1.84 0.78 12.05
CA ASP A 10 -1.44 0.57 13.44
C ASP A 10 -0.71 1.80 14.00
N THR A 11 0.40 2.22 13.37
CA THR A 11 1.26 3.30 13.86
C THR A 11 0.89 4.66 13.29
N HIS A 12 0.01 4.71 12.28
CA HIS A 12 -0.39 5.92 11.57
C HIS A 12 0.81 6.66 10.95
N GLN A 13 1.87 5.93 10.61
CA GLN A 13 3.09 6.45 10.00
C GLN A 13 3.09 6.17 8.49
N PRO A 14 3.77 7.00 7.68
CA PRO A 14 3.97 6.69 6.28
C PRO A 14 4.79 5.43 6.06
N ILE A 15 4.41 4.63 5.07
CA ILE A 15 5.25 3.59 4.49
C ILE A 15 6.27 4.27 3.59
N TYR A 16 7.47 4.45 4.12
CA TYR A 16 8.55 5.08 3.37
C TYR A 16 9.21 4.12 2.39
N ILE A 17 9.52 4.64 1.20
CA ILE A 17 10.33 3.93 0.22
C ILE A 17 11.77 3.89 0.71
N ASP A 18 12.41 2.74 0.59
CA ASP A 18 13.82 2.58 0.92
C ASP A 18 14.68 3.60 0.13
N GLY A 19 15.58 4.28 0.83
CA GLY A 19 16.41 5.35 0.26
C GLY A 19 15.75 6.73 0.10
N TYR A 20 14.42 6.88 0.30
CA TYR A 20 13.70 8.17 0.20
C TYR A 20 13.33 8.76 1.57
N GLN A 21 13.96 8.26 2.63
CA GLN A 21 13.68 8.64 4.01
C GLN A 21 14.57 9.79 4.48
N LYS A 22 14.18 10.45 5.58
CA LYS A 22 15.06 11.40 6.28
C LYS A 22 16.37 10.73 6.68
N ARG A 23 17.49 11.45 6.58
CA ARG A 23 18.80 11.01 7.10
C ARG A 23 18.66 10.57 8.57
N GLY A 24 19.05 9.33 8.86
CA GLY A 24 18.97 8.72 10.19
C GLY A 24 17.66 7.97 10.49
N TYR A 25 16.71 7.94 9.55
CA TYR A 25 15.56 7.04 9.64
C TYR A 25 16.03 5.60 9.44
N LYS A 26 15.56 4.70 10.31
CA LYS A 26 15.81 3.26 10.15
C LYS A 26 14.72 2.68 9.26
N GLN A 27 15.14 1.91 8.25
CA GLN A 27 14.22 1.11 7.43
C GLN A 27 13.34 0.28 8.36
N ARG A 28 12.03 0.36 8.14
CA ARG A 28 11.04 -0.42 8.89
C ARG A 28 10.58 -1.60 8.04
N THR A 29 10.21 -2.67 8.74
CA THR A 29 9.49 -3.78 8.14
C THR A 29 8.01 -3.43 8.11
N TYR A 30 7.38 -3.63 6.97
CA TYR A 30 5.94 -3.45 6.79
C TYR A 30 5.28 -4.80 6.53
N TYR A 31 4.03 -4.92 6.93
CA TYR A 31 3.24 -6.13 6.74
C TYR A 31 1.96 -5.79 6.00
N MET A 32 1.63 -6.60 5.00
CA MET A 32 0.35 -6.55 4.31
C MET A 32 -0.50 -7.73 4.75
N TRP A 33 -1.79 -7.51 5.03
CA TRP A 33 -2.70 -8.51 5.58
C TRP A 33 -3.94 -8.66 4.72
N ASP A 34 -4.41 -9.90 4.54
CA ASP A 34 -5.73 -10.17 4.00
C ASP A 34 -6.79 -10.36 5.11
N ASN A 35 -8.04 -10.54 4.70
CA ASN A 35 -9.17 -10.77 5.60
C ASN A 35 -9.24 -12.19 6.19
N ASN A 36 -8.35 -13.10 5.78
CA ASN A 36 -8.27 -14.48 6.26
C ASN A 36 -7.13 -14.69 7.29
N GLY A 37 -6.35 -13.64 7.58
CA GLY A 37 -5.22 -13.69 8.50
C GLY A 37 -3.88 -14.09 7.84
N ASN A 38 -3.83 -14.18 6.51
CA ASN A 38 -2.56 -14.31 5.80
C ASN A 38 -1.84 -12.96 5.80
N PHE A 39 -0.51 -13.00 5.78
CA PHE A 39 0.31 -11.80 5.70
C PHE A 39 1.55 -11.97 4.84
N TRP A 40 2.07 -10.84 4.37
CA TRP A 40 3.30 -10.72 3.60
C TRP A 40 4.21 -9.69 4.24
N GLU A 41 5.44 -10.11 4.56
CA GLU A 41 6.46 -9.28 5.21
C GLU A 41 7.33 -8.57 4.16
N GLU A 42 7.50 -7.25 4.32
CA GLU A 42 8.31 -6.42 3.44
C GLU A 42 9.35 -5.62 4.23
N PRO A 43 10.59 -6.10 4.34
CA PRO A 43 11.65 -5.41 5.08
C PRO A 43 12.21 -4.19 4.34
N SER A 44 12.03 -4.07 3.02
CA SER A 44 12.61 -2.99 2.21
C SER A 44 11.65 -2.58 1.09
N TYR A 45 10.62 -1.83 1.47
CA TYR A 45 9.58 -1.40 0.54
C TYR A 45 10.12 -0.47 -0.56
N GLN A 46 9.91 -0.86 -1.82
CA GLN A 46 10.49 -0.19 -3.00
C GLN A 46 9.52 0.79 -3.71
N GLY A 47 8.30 0.99 -3.19
CA GLY A 47 7.35 1.95 -3.78
C GLY A 47 6.45 1.40 -4.89
N TYR A 48 6.51 0.11 -5.21
CA TYR A 48 5.70 -0.49 -6.29
C TYR A 48 4.37 -1.12 -5.84
N GLY A 49 4.05 -1.05 -4.55
CA GLY A 49 2.93 -1.78 -3.96
C GLY A 49 3.21 -3.26 -3.75
N MET A 50 4.48 -3.67 -3.76
CA MET A 50 4.89 -5.05 -3.52
C MET A 50 5.26 -5.23 -2.04
N PHE A 51 4.70 -6.27 -1.42
CA PHE A 51 5.02 -6.68 -0.05
C PHE A 51 5.29 -8.18 -0.04
N GLY A 52 6.52 -8.59 0.29
CA GLY A 52 6.86 -10.01 0.40
C GLY A 52 6.56 -10.82 -0.88
N GLY A 53 6.68 -10.17 -2.04
CA GLY A 53 6.36 -10.76 -3.35
C GLY A 53 4.89 -10.73 -3.75
N LYS A 54 3.97 -10.24 -2.91
CA LYS A 54 2.56 -10.03 -3.24
C LYS A 54 2.29 -8.57 -3.58
N ASP A 55 1.57 -8.34 -4.68
CA ASP A 55 1.14 -6.99 -5.05
C ASP A 55 -0.16 -6.60 -4.31
N TYR A 56 -0.20 -5.37 -3.79
CA TYR A 56 -1.36 -4.82 -3.08
C TYR A 56 -2.63 -4.82 -3.93
N TYR A 57 -2.56 -4.38 -5.19
CA TYR A 57 -3.74 -4.28 -6.04
C TYR A 57 -4.20 -5.64 -6.54
N VAL A 58 -3.26 -6.56 -6.80
CA VAL A 58 -3.63 -7.97 -7.05
C VAL A 58 -4.36 -8.56 -5.84
N LEU A 59 -3.86 -8.35 -4.63
CA LEU A 59 -4.53 -8.85 -3.43
C LEU A 59 -5.92 -8.20 -3.24
N LEU A 60 -6.04 -6.90 -3.51
CA LEU A 60 -7.32 -6.19 -3.47
C LEU A 60 -8.34 -6.82 -4.44
N ALA A 61 -7.95 -7.12 -5.68
CA ALA A 61 -8.84 -7.82 -6.62
C ALA A 61 -9.19 -9.24 -6.14
N GLU A 62 -8.24 -9.97 -5.56
CA GLU A 62 -8.45 -11.31 -5.04
C GLU A 62 -9.41 -11.36 -3.85
N MET A 63 -9.26 -10.44 -2.89
CA MET A 63 -10.13 -10.32 -1.72
C MET A 63 -11.58 -10.05 -2.12
N ASN A 64 -11.78 -9.29 -3.20
CA ASN A 64 -13.11 -8.93 -3.70
C ASN A 64 -13.63 -9.85 -4.82
N ARG A 65 -12.84 -10.85 -5.25
CA ARG A 65 -13.19 -11.80 -6.33
C ARG A 65 -13.59 -11.11 -7.65
N VAL A 66 -12.99 -9.96 -7.94
CA VAL A 66 -13.28 -9.16 -9.15
C VAL A 66 -12.20 -9.45 -10.18
N TYR A 67 -12.28 -10.62 -10.80
CA TYR A 67 -11.41 -11.04 -11.91
C TYR A 67 -12.00 -12.25 -12.63
N ASP A 68 -11.75 -12.41 -13.94
CA ASP A 68 -12.15 -13.63 -14.66
C ASP A 68 -11.28 -14.84 -14.25
N GLU A 69 -11.81 -16.06 -14.36
CA GLU A 69 -11.10 -17.30 -13.96
C GLU A 69 -9.75 -17.52 -14.67
N ASN A 70 -9.53 -16.88 -15.83
CA ASN A 70 -8.32 -17.02 -16.65
C ASN A 70 -7.58 -15.70 -16.90
N VAL A 71 -7.60 -14.78 -15.93
CA VAL A 71 -6.85 -13.52 -16.06
C VAL A 71 -5.37 -13.66 -15.70
N THR A 72 -4.57 -12.76 -16.25
CA THR A 72 -3.17 -12.58 -15.85
C THR A 72 -3.07 -11.73 -14.58
N GLU A 73 -1.95 -11.82 -13.85
CA GLU A 73 -1.67 -10.96 -12.70
C GLU A 73 -1.69 -9.46 -13.06
N LYS A 74 -1.30 -9.12 -14.29
CA LYS A 74 -1.38 -7.74 -14.78
C LYS A 74 -2.85 -7.26 -14.83
N GLN A 75 -3.75 -8.09 -15.32
CA GLN A 75 -5.18 -7.75 -15.38
C GLN A 75 -5.76 -7.64 -13.97
N LYS A 76 -5.46 -8.57 -13.06
CA LYS A 76 -5.87 -8.46 -11.65
C LYS A 76 -5.38 -7.16 -11.01
N ARG A 77 -4.15 -6.74 -11.31
CA ARG A 77 -3.60 -5.47 -10.83
C ARG A 77 -4.44 -4.29 -11.33
N GLU A 78 -4.77 -4.28 -12.62
CA GLU A 78 -5.63 -3.24 -13.21
C GLU A 78 -7.02 -3.24 -12.58
N ASP A 79 -7.62 -4.41 -12.36
CA ASP A 79 -8.92 -4.56 -11.69
C ASP A 79 -8.86 -4.04 -10.24
N GLY A 80 -7.81 -4.36 -9.49
CA GLY A 80 -7.59 -3.83 -8.14
C GLY A 80 -7.40 -2.31 -8.12
N ILE A 81 -6.69 -1.74 -9.09
CA ILE A 81 -6.60 -0.28 -9.24
C ILE A 81 -7.99 0.29 -9.52
N ASN A 82 -8.81 -0.36 -10.34
CA ASN A 82 -10.15 0.13 -10.61
C ASN A 82 -11.02 0.15 -9.34
N ILE A 83 -10.94 -0.90 -8.51
CA ILE A 83 -11.62 -0.98 -7.21
C ILE A 83 -11.20 0.18 -6.30
N GLU A 84 -9.91 0.45 -6.17
CA GLU A 84 -9.37 1.47 -5.25
C GLU A 84 -9.80 2.90 -5.61
N PHE A 85 -9.98 3.20 -6.90
CA PHE A 85 -10.14 4.58 -7.38
C PHE A 85 -11.51 4.92 -7.96
N TYR A 86 -12.29 3.93 -8.41
CA TYR A 86 -13.54 4.18 -9.13
C TYR A 86 -14.76 3.48 -8.53
N ASP A 87 -14.56 2.39 -7.79
CA ASP A 87 -15.68 1.70 -7.14
C ASP A 87 -16.06 2.39 -5.84
N ASN A 88 -17.36 2.42 -5.56
CA ASN A 88 -17.93 3.16 -4.44
C ASN A 88 -18.84 2.25 -3.64
N HIS A 89 -18.28 1.49 -2.70
CA HIS A 89 -19.09 0.53 -1.94
C HIS A 89 -18.55 0.31 -0.52
N ASP A 90 -19.46 0.34 0.45
CA ASP A 90 -19.19 0.06 1.87
C ASP A 90 -18.74 -1.39 2.15
N GLU A 91 -18.81 -2.28 1.14
CA GLU A 91 -18.54 -3.71 1.25
C GLU A 91 -17.20 -4.15 0.64
N ILE A 92 -16.43 -3.24 0.03
CA ILE A 92 -15.12 -3.58 -0.52
C ILE A 92 -14.17 -3.95 0.63
N LEU A 93 -13.51 -5.10 0.48
CA LEU A 93 -12.48 -5.56 1.39
C LEU A 93 -11.13 -4.98 0.95
N PHE A 94 -10.45 -4.30 1.87
CA PHE A 94 -9.12 -3.73 1.59
C PHE A 94 -8.01 -4.50 2.32
N PRO A 95 -6.83 -4.67 1.70
CA PRO A 95 -5.66 -5.14 2.44
C PRO A 95 -5.31 -4.17 3.56
N ASN A 96 -4.92 -4.72 4.71
CA ASN A 96 -4.40 -3.89 5.80
C ASN A 96 -2.89 -3.76 5.71
N LEU A 97 -2.36 -2.59 6.09
CA LEU A 97 -0.92 -2.30 6.07
C LEU A 97 -0.45 -1.87 7.46
N THR A 98 0.55 -2.56 8.02
CA THR A 98 1.03 -2.33 9.40
C THR A 98 2.56 -2.34 9.49
N GLU A 99 3.11 -1.87 10.61
CA GLU A 99 4.52 -2.09 11.00
C GLU A 99 4.67 -3.20 12.04
N ILE A 100 3.60 -3.49 12.79
CA ILE A 100 3.59 -4.53 13.81
C ILE A 100 3.16 -5.86 13.17
N SER A 101 3.88 -6.93 13.50
CA SER A 101 3.68 -8.30 12.99
C SER A 101 2.51 -9.06 13.63
N ILE A 102 1.79 -8.43 14.57
CA ILE A 102 0.63 -9.00 15.25
C ILE A 102 -0.53 -8.02 15.02
N TRP A 103 -1.46 -8.41 14.17
CA TRP A 103 -2.57 -7.57 13.77
C TRP A 103 -3.84 -8.39 13.56
N THR A 104 -5.00 -7.77 13.82
CA THR A 104 -6.31 -8.33 13.45
C THR A 104 -6.89 -7.47 12.34
N TRP A 105 -7.11 -8.06 11.17
CA TRP A 105 -7.64 -7.36 10.01
C TRP A 105 -8.95 -6.64 10.34
N THR A 106 -9.14 -5.47 9.75
CA THR A 106 -10.36 -4.67 9.87
C THR A 106 -10.78 -4.18 8.50
N ASN A 107 -12.08 -4.14 8.21
CA ASN A 107 -12.54 -3.63 6.92
C ASN A 107 -12.42 -2.10 6.82
N LYS A 108 -11.21 -1.60 6.56
CA LYS A 108 -10.91 -0.18 6.39
C LYS A 108 -9.86 -0.01 5.31
N GLN A 109 -10.16 0.82 4.31
CA GLN A 109 -9.19 1.21 3.30
C GLN A 109 -7.97 1.89 3.96
N PRO A 110 -6.73 1.48 3.62
CA PRO A 110 -5.54 2.17 4.08
C PRO A 110 -5.47 3.56 3.44
N ARG A 111 -5.18 4.58 4.26
CA ARG A 111 -5.07 5.95 3.77
C ARG A 111 -3.82 6.07 2.88
N ARG A 112 -3.95 6.66 1.69
CA ARG A 112 -2.79 6.97 0.83
C ARG A 112 -1.88 8.00 1.49
N HIS A 113 -0.58 7.90 1.23
CA HIS A 113 0.39 8.92 1.62
C HIS A 113 0.57 9.92 0.48
N ASP A 114 0.18 11.18 0.72
CA ASP A 114 0.11 12.22 -0.32
C ASP A 114 1.45 12.48 -1.02
N ASN A 115 2.57 12.27 -0.32
CA ASN A 115 3.93 12.42 -0.86
C ASN A 115 4.51 11.13 -1.46
N GLN A 116 3.66 10.14 -1.75
CA GLN A 116 4.06 8.89 -2.44
C GLN A 116 5.25 8.16 -1.79
N GLY A 117 5.41 8.28 -0.47
CA GLY A 117 6.45 7.55 0.29
C GLY A 117 7.79 8.27 0.40
N GLN A 118 7.87 9.50 -0.13
CA GLN A 118 9.01 10.38 0.05
C GLN A 118 8.89 11.17 1.35
N TYR A 119 10.02 11.35 2.03
CA TYR A 119 10.11 12.33 3.11
C TYR A 119 10.20 13.74 2.50
N CYS A 120 9.25 14.62 2.86
CA CYS A 120 9.29 16.04 2.53
C CYS A 120 9.54 16.82 3.83
N SER A 121 10.63 17.59 3.89
CA SER A 121 10.86 18.54 4.98
C SER A 121 9.95 19.77 4.80
N GLU A 122 9.64 20.50 5.87
CA GLU A 122 8.86 21.76 5.78
C GLU A 122 9.55 22.78 4.86
N ASP A 123 10.88 22.74 4.77
CA ASP A 123 11.69 23.60 3.90
C ASP A 123 11.65 23.17 2.41
N ASP A 124 11.23 21.93 2.11
CA ASP A 124 11.14 21.35 0.76
C ASP A 124 9.71 21.28 0.20
N TRP A 125 8.72 21.86 0.91
CA TRP A 125 7.30 21.84 0.51
C TRP A 125 7.06 22.38 -0.92
N ASN A 126 7.89 23.34 -1.34
CA ASN A 126 7.82 23.93 -2.68
C ASN A 126 8.31 22.99 -3.80
N ASN A 127 9.09 21.95 -3.46
CA ASN A 127 9.69 21.02 -4.43
C ASN A 127 8.93 19.68 -4.53
N CYS A 128 8.25 19.26 -3.44
CA CYS A 128 7.46 18.03 -3.44
C CYS A 128 6.16 18.11 -4.26
N ASN A 129 5.72 19.30 -4.68
CA ASN A 129 4.47 19.51 -5.45
C ASN A 129 4.64 19.42 -6.98
N HIS A 130 5.80 19.03 -7.52
CA HIS A 130 6.04 19.06 -8.97
C HIS A 130 5.48 17.85 -9.76
N PHE A 131 4.69 16.99 -9.12
CA PHE A 131 4.06 15.82 -9.75
C PHE A 131 2.52 15.87 -9.67
N LYS A 132 1.93 17.06 -9.81
CA LYS A 132 0.50 17.22 -10.13
C LYS A 132 0.28 17.27 -11.63
#